data_AF-A0A146FQI7-F1
#
_entry.id   AF-A0A146FQI7-F1
#
_cell.length_a   1.000
_cell.length_b   1.000
_cell.length_c   1.000
_cell.angle_alpha   90.00
_cell.angle_beta   90.00
_cell.angle_gamma   90.00
#
_symmetry.space_group_name_H-M   'P 1'
#
loop_
_entity.id
_entity.type
_entity.pdbx_description
1 polymer ?
#
loop_
_entity_poly.entity_id
_entity_poly.type
_entity_poly.pdbx_seq_one_letter_code
_entity_poly.pdbx_strand_id
1 'polypeptide(L)'
;MSLARAGRFACLRTGRLAAPVNARFVSTGTGRGDPSRTSSTSDAPTVPHTESTLIRKESPSEAMTRHQPDYDATIDHGTSQFSPVPKRVMDGSEPGATVAAAVLSGAPTDLQARTVRIYRQAKPATQSGTWHGHHWRMDWDILQRGHRWENPLMGWQSSADCMQGTHLNFKSKEDAILFAQKQGYEYFVQEPNERRFVPKAYANNFVHEPKKLKHIKTK
;
A
#
# COMPACT_ATOMS: atom_id res chain seq x y z
N MET A 1 35.58 54.16 37.04
CA MET A 1 36.51 54.93 36.19
C MET A 1 37.33 53.94 35.36
N SER A 2 37.59 54.29 34.09
CA SER A 2 38.54 53.64 33.16
C SER A 2 38.15 52.25 32.62
N LEU A 3 37.66 52.07 31.39
CA LEU A 3 38.18 52.30 30.02
C LEU A 3 38.90 51.07 29.42
N ALA A 4 38.27 50.52 28.37
CA ALA A 4 38.80 49.90 27.13
C ALA A 4 39.88 48.78 27.25
N ARG A 5 40.00 47.77 26.37
CA ARG A 5 39.76 47.71 24.92
C ARG A 5 39.80 46.25 24.42
N ALA A 6 38.99 46.02 23.38
CA ALA A 6 38.99 45.02 22.31
C ALA A 6 40.05 43.90 22.23
N GLY A 7 39.56 42.69 21.92
CA GLY A 7 40.31 41.60 21.27
C GLY A 7 39.35 40.60 20.62
N ARG A 8 38.88 40.89 19.40
CA ARG A 8 38.09 39.95 18.58
C ARG A 8 39.03 38.93 17.94
N PHE A 9 38.91 37.66 18.31
CA PHE A 9 39.45 36.55 17.52
C PHE A 9 38.30 35.93 16.72
N ALA A 10 38.23 36.27 15.44
CA ALA A 10 37.35 35.60 14.49
C ALA A 10 38.03 34.30 14.03
N CYS A 11 37.55 33.16 14.51
CA CYS A 11 37.88 31.86 13.92
C CYS A 11 36.98 31.65 12.70
N LEU A 12 37.53 31.86 11.50
CA LEU A 12 36.88 31.48 10.25
C LEU A 12 36.91 29.97 10.12
N ARG A 13 35.85 29.28 10.56
CA ARG A 13 35.56 27.92 10.09
C ARG A 13 35.16 28.01 8.62
N THR A 14 35.98 27.45 7.75
CA THR A 14 35.60 27.16 6.37
C THR A 14 34.51 26.10 6.38
N GLY A 15 33.26 26.54 6.41
CA GLY A 15 32.11 25.67 6.19
C GLY A 15 32.14 25.19 4.74
N ARG A 16 32.42 23.90 4.52
CA ARG A 16 32.04 23.26 3.25
C ARG A 16 30.51 23.28 3.21
N LEU A 17 29.96 24.06 2.28
CA LEU A 17 28.56 23.91 1.86
C LEU A 17 28.42 22.54 1.19
N ALA A 18 28.06 21.53 1.97
CA ALA A 18 27.48 20.31 1.42
C ALA A 18 26.04 20.64 1.03
N ALA A 19 25.79 20.83 -0.27
CA ALA A 19 24.44 20.89 -0.77
C ALA A 19 23.78 19.52 -0.56
N PRO A 20 22.50 19.45 -0.13
CA PRO A 20 21.77 18.19 -0.15
C PRO A 20 21.68 17.71 -1.61
N VAL A 21 22.06 16.45 -1.84
CA VAL A 21 22.02 15.79 -3.17
C VAL A 21 20.58 15.65 -3.71
N ASN A 22 19.56 16.04 -2.94
CA ASN A 22 18.15 15.94 -3.30
C ASN A 22 17.44 17.31 -3.35
N ALA A 23 18.02 18.29 -4.04
CA ALA A 23 17.26 19.47 -4.45
C ALA A 23 16.63 19.20 -5.83
N ARG A 24 15.31 18.98 -5.87
CA ARG A 24 14.56 18.90 -7.13
C ARG A 24 14.67 20.23 -7.86
N PHE A 25 15.09 20.19 -9.11
CA PHE A 25 15.07 21.33 -10.02
C PHE A 25 13.60 21.68 -10.33
N VAL A 26 13.14 22.86 -9.90
CA VAL A 26 11.84 23.39 -10.31
C VAL A 26 12.03 23.98 -11.70
N SER A 27 11.52 23.29 -12.73
CA SER A 27 11.48 23.81 -14.09
C SER A 27 10.54 25.03 -14.14
N THR A 28 11.10 26.23 -14.25
CA THR A 28 10.37 27.42 -14.71
C THR A 28 10.36 27.42 -16.23
N GLY A 29 9.54 26.56 -16.83
CA GLY A 29 9.39 26.48 -18.29
C GLY A 29 7.93 26.71 -18.70
N THR A 30 7.59 27.92 -19.09
CA THR A 30 6.38 28.21 -19.89
C THR A 30 6.52 27.58 -21.27
N GLY A 31 6.13 26.32 -21.40
CA GLY A 31 5.97 25.62 -22.68
C GLY A 31 4.49 25.43 -23.00
N ARG A 32 4.10 25.69 -24.25
CA ARG A 32 2.73 25.56 -24.76
C ARG A 32 2.14 24.19 -24.41
N GLY A 33 1.05 24.19 -23.67
CA GLY A 33 0.35 22.97 -23.25
C GLY A 33 -0.46 22.36 -24.39
N ASP A 34 -0.08 21.15 -24.78
CA ASP A 34 -1.06 20.17 -25.25
C ASP A 34 -1.82 19.64 -24.01
N PRO A 35 -3.12 19.31 -24.12
CA PRO A 35 -3.89 18.88 -22.97
C PRO A 35 -3.33 17.54 -22.47
N SER A 36 -2.68 17.59 -21.30
CA SER A 36 -2.32 16.41 -20.51
C SER A 36 -3.50 15.45 -20.51
N ARG A 37 -3.28 14.18 -20.84
CA ARG A 37 -4.31 13.13 -20.85
C ARG A 37 -4.93 13.06 -19.44
N THR A 38 -6.02 13.79 -19.26
CA THR A 38 -6.75 13.89 -18.00
C THR A 38 -7.35 12.53 -17.71
N SER A 39 -6.95 11.90 -16.60
CA SER A 39 -7.72 10.77 -16.07
C SER A 39 -9.05 11.32 -15.57
N SER A 40 -10.11 11.03 -16.33
CA SER A 40 -11.47 11.44 -16.02
C SER A 40 -12.01 10.64 -14.84
N THR A 41 -12.98 11.18 -14.10
CA THR A 41 -13.60 10.54 -12.92
C THR A 41 -14.20 9.15 -13.22
N SER A 42 -14.50 8.84 -14.49
CA SER A 42 -14.93 7.50 -14.93
C SER A 42 -13.83 6.43 -14.90
N ASP A 43 -12.56 6.82 -14.80
CA ASP A 43 -11.42 5.89 -14.62
C ASP A 43 -11.07 5.65 -13.14
N ALA A 44 -11.83 6.23 -12.20
CA ALA A 44 -11.67 5.94 -10.77
C ALA A 44 -12.05 4.48 -10.47
N PRO A 45 -11.34 3.77 -9.57
CA PRO A 45 -11.69 2.40 -9.20
C PRO A 45 -12.86 2.43 -8.20
N THR A 46 -14.02 2.93 -8.62
CA THR A 46 -15.28 2.54 -7.98
C THR A 46 -15.68 1.23 -8.63
N VAL A 47 -15.37 0.11 -7.97
CA VAL A 47 -15.84 -1.20 -8.39
C VAL A 47 -17.32 -1.28 -8.02
N PRO A 48 -18.30 -1.28 -8.96
CA PRO A 48 -19.64 -1.72 -8.62
C PRO A 48 -19.57 -3.18 -8.15
N HIS A 49 -20.32 -3.54 -7.11
CA HIS A 49 -20.25 -4.77 -6.34
C HIS A 49 -20.47 -6.11 -7.10
N THR A 50 -20.44 -6.14 -8.43
CA THR A 50 -21.00 -7.25 -9.21
C THR A 50 -20.02 -7.93 -10.17
N GLU A 51 -18.86 -7.36 -10.48
CA GLU A 51 -17.97 -7.94 -11.52
C GLU A 51 -16.54 -8.15 -11.05
N SER A 52 -16.07 -9.39 -11.16
CA SER A 52 -14.67 -9.77 -10.95
C SER A 52 -13.81 -9.31 -12.13
N THR A 53 -12.75 -8.56 -11.84
CA THR A 53 -11.85 -7.91 -12.82
C THR A 53 -10.96 -8.86 -13.61
N LEU A 54 -11.20 -10.18 -13.57
CA LEU A 54 -10.28 -11.14 -14.18
C LEU A 54 -10.43 -11.33 -15.69
N ILE A 55 -11.48 -10.80 -16.34
CA ILE A 55 -11.61 -10.88 -17.81
C ILE A 55 -12.31 -9.62 -18.36
N ARG A 56 -11.57 -8.50 -18.45
CA ARG A 56 -11.98 -7.38 -19.32
C ARG A 56 -11.57 -7.75 -20.75
N LYS A 57 -12.53 -8.03 -21.63
CA LYS A 57 -12.27 -8.19 -23.08
C LYS A 57 -12.05 -6.80 -23.67
N GLU A 58 -10.80 -6.39 -23.77
CA GLU A 58 -10.41 -5.11 -24.37
C GLU A 58 -10.29 -5.21 -25.88
N SER A 59 -10.55 -4.10 -26.57
CA SER A 59 -10.37 -4.01 -28.02
C SER A 59 -8.87 -3.94 -28.38
N PRO A 60 -8.43 -4.48 -29.53
CA PRO A 60 -7.02 -4.43 -29.95
C PRO A 60 -6.43 -3.01 -30.00
N SER A 61 -7.22 -2.00 -30.36
CA SER A 61 -6.80 -0.59 -30.35
C SER A 61 -6.54 -0.05 -28.94
N GLU A 62 -7.36 -0.43 -27.95
CA GLU A 62 -7.12 -0.06 -26.55
C GLU A 62 -5.89 -0.74 -25.96
N ALA A 63 -5.64 -2.00 -26.34
CA ALA A 63 -4.44 -2.73 -25.92
C ALA A 63 -3.16 -2.08 -26.51
N MET A 64 -3.16 -1.75 -27.81
CA MET A 64 -2.01 -1.12 -28.48
C MET A 64 -1.66 0.27 -27.90
N THR A 65 -2.66 1.05 -27.50
CA THR A 65 -2.44 2.40 -26.93
C THR A 65 -1.74 2.35 -25.57
N ARG A 66 -1.79 1.23 -24.85
CA ARG A 66 -1.09 1.04 -23.57
C ARG A 66 0.36 0.57 -23.72
N HIS A 67 0.78 0.18 -24.93
CA HIS A 67 2.13 -0.30 -25.21
C HIS A 67 3.07 0.79 -25.74
N GLN A 68 2.60 2.04 -25.88
CA GLN A 68 3.46 3.17 -26.22
C GLN A 68 4.25 3.60 -24.97
N PRO A 69 5.60 3.65 -24.99
CA PRO A 69 6.36 4.17 -23.88
C PRO A 69 6.04 5.66 -23.68
N ASP A 70 5.63 6.04 -22.47
CA ASP A 70 5.43 7.43 -22.09
C ASP A 70 6.80 8.09 -21.84
N TYR A 71 7.22 8.96 -22.78
CA TYR A 71 8.51 9.64 -22.73
C TYR A 71 8.52 10.86 -21.81
N ASP A 72 7.34 11.35 -21.40
CA ASP A 72 7.19 12.49 -20.49
C ASP A 72 7.00 12.05 -19.04
N ALA A 73 6.95 10.73 -18.79
CA ALA A 73 6.93 10.17 -17.45
C ALA A 73 8.17 10.62 -16.67
N THR A 74 7.96 11.22 -15.50
CA THR A 74 9.06 11.54 -14.59
C THR A 74 9.83 10.26 -14.28
N ILE A 75 11.08 10.18 -14.75
CA ILE A 75 11.98 9.07 -14.46
C ILE A 75 12.32 9.14 -12.98
N ASP A 76 11.57 8.40 -12.16
CA ASP A 76 11.92 8.21 -10.76
C ASP A 76 13.16 7.32 -10.72
N HIS A 77 14.32 7.91 -10.42
CA HIS A 77 15.57 7.17 -10.29
C HIS A 77 15.57 6.16 -9.12
N GLY A 78 14.46 6.06 -8.37
CA GLY A 78 14.21 5.06 -7.35
C GLY A 78 13.47 3.80 -7.81
N THR A 79 13.12 3.64 -9.10
CA THR A 79 12.43 2.43 -9.56
C THR A 79 13.31 1.20 -9.36
N SER A 80 12.94 0.35 -8.41
CA SER A 80 13.62 -0.91 -8.18
C SER A 80 13.50 -1.80 -9.43
N GLN A 81 14.55 -2.55 -9.78
CA GLN A 81 14.50 -3.51 -10.90
C GLN A 81 13.44 -4.62 -10.72
N PHE A 82 12.80 -4.66 -9.56
CA PHE A 82 11.95 -5.74 -9.10
C PHE A 82 10.49 -5.32 -8.89
N SER A 83 10.20 -4.01 -8.89
CA SER A 83 8.85 -3.50 -8.70
C SER A 83 8.02 -3.61 -9.99
N PRO A 84 6.73 -3.93 -9.88
CA PRO A 84 5.82 -3.77 -11.01
C PRO A 84 5.73 -2.30 -11.41
N VAL A 85 5.34 -2.04 -12.66
CA VAL A 85 5.08 -0.69 -13.16
C VAL A 85 3.69 -0.23 -12.69
N PRO A 86 3.54 0.99 -12.15
CA PRO A 86 2.23 1.49 -11.76
C PRO A 86 1.30 1.63 -12.96
N LYS A 87 0.04 1.18 -12.83
CA LYS A 87 -0.98 1.39 -13.87
C LYS A 87 -1.35 2.86 -14.03
N ARG A 88 -1.25 3.63 -12.94
CA ARG A 88 -1.49 5.08 -12.89
C ARG A 88 -0.63 5.69 -11.79
N VAL A 89 0.11 6.73 -12.13
CA VAL A 89 0.87 7.55 -11.18
C VAL A 89 0.03 8.76 -10.81
N MET A 90 0.00 9.11 -9.52
CA MET A 90 -0.71 10.31 -9.07
C MET A 90 0.19 11.54 -9.15
N ASP A 91 -0.13 12.43 -10.09
CA ASP A 91 0.69 13.62 -10.41
C ASP A 91 0.16 14.90 -9.74
N GLY A 92 -0.94 14.81 -8.98
CA GLY A 92 -1.56 15.96 -8.30
C GLY A 92 -2.50 16.79 -9.16
N SER A 93 -2.70 16.42 -10.43
CA SER A 93 -3.68 17.02 -11.35
C SER A 93 -5.12 16.51 -11.14
N GLU A 94 -5.30 15.58 -10.19
CA GLU A 94 -6.59 14.93 -9.97
C GLU A 94 -7.61 15.89 -9.35
N PRO A 95 -8.87 15.90 -9.86
CA PRO A 95 -9.91 16.74 -9.31
C PRO A 95 -10.30 16.25 -7.91
N GLY A 96 -9.76 16.89 -6.87
CA GLY A 96 -10.07 16.60 -5.48
C GLY A 96 -10.03 17.86 -4.63
N ALA A 97 -10.82 17.89 -3.55
CA ALA A 97 -10.84 19.01 -2.61
C ALA A 97 -9.51 19.19 -1.84
N THR A 98 -8.66 18.16 -1.82
CA THR A 98 -7.34 18.16 -1.16
C THR A 98 -6.29 17.52 -2.05
N VAL A 99 -5.07 18.05 -2.03
CA VAL A 99 -3.92 17.49 -2.75
C VAL A 99 -3.67 16.05 -2.30
N ALA A 100 -3.44 15.16 -3.27
CA ALA A 100 -3.11 13.76 -3.02
C ALA A 100 -1.84 13.66 -2.16
N ALA A 101 -1.87 12.83 -1.11
CA ALA A 101 -0.70 12.64 -0.24
C ALA A 101 0.44 11.94 -0.98
N ALA A 102 0.13 11.19 -2.03
CA ALA A 102 1.10 10.54 -2.91
C ALA A 102 2.20 11.49 -3.40
N VAL A 103 1.82 12.70 -3.80
CA VAL A 103 2.74 13.73 -4.35
C VAL A 103 3.63 14.32 -3.26
N LEU A 104 3.14 14.40 -2.03
CA LEU A 104 3.79 15.09 -0.91
C LEU A 104 4.58 14.14 0.01
N SER A 105 4.25 12.86 0.05
CA SER A 105 4.81 11.90 1.02
C SER A 105 6.30 11.64 0.85
N GLY A 106 6.85 11.88 -0.35
CA GLY A 106 8.23 11.53 -0.69
C GLY A 106 8.46 10.01 -0.84
N ALA A 107 7.39 9.22 -0.83
CA ALA A 107 7.45 7.79 -1.10
C ALA A 107 7.85 7.54 -2.57
N PRO A 108 8.62 6.46 -2.86
CA PRO A 108 8.97 6.12 -4.23
C PRO A 108 7.73 5.70 -5.01
N THR A 109 7.73 6.01 -6.31
CA THR A 109 6.58 5.78 -7.20
C THR A 109 6.24 4.29 -7.33
N ASP A 110 7.22 3.42 -7.12
CA ASP A 110 7.07 1.96 -7.06
C ASP A 110 5.99 1.48 -6.09
N LEU A 111 5.74 2.20 -4.99
CA LEU A 111 4.72 1.80 -4.03
C LEU A 111 3.31 1.96 -4.59
N GLN A 112 3.10 2.89 -5.52
CA GLN A 112 1.82 3.06 -6.21
C GLN A 112 1.53 1.89 -7.16
N ALA A 113 2.58 1.21 -7.65
CA ALA A 113 2.43 0.00 -8.46
C ALA A 113 2.00 -1.24 -7.67
N ARG A 114 2.18 -1.21 -6.36
CA ARG A 114 1.92 -2.38 -5.53
C ARG A 114 0.47 -2.41 -5.10
N THR A 115 -0.10 -3.59 -5.19
CA THR A 115 -1.41 -3.86 -4.63
C THR A 115 -1.31 -3.99 -3.12
N VAL A 116 -2.28 -3.43 -2.43
CA VAL A 116 -2.40 -3.44 -0.98
C VAL A 116 -3.62 -4.26 -0.58
N ARG A 117 -3.46 -5.13 0.41
CA ARG A 117 -4.54 -5.93 0.98
C ARG A 117 -5.05 -5.29 2.26
N ILE A 118 -6.34 -4.92 2.27
CA ILE A 118 -7.05 -4.43 3.45
C ILE A 118 -7.91 -5.57 3.99
N TYR A 119 -7.64 -6.02 5.21
CA TYR A 119 -8.30 -7.20 5.80
C TYR A 119 -8.34 -7.15 7.33
N ARG A 120 -9.25 -7.92 7.94
CA ARG A 120 -9.17 -8.23 9.38
C ARG A 120 -8.43 -9.54 9.56
N GLN A 121 -7.50 -9.60 10.52
CA GLN A 121 -6.72 -10.82 10.74
C GLN A 121 -7.64 -11.99 11.08
N ALA A 122 -7.43 -13.11 10.41
CA ALA A 122 -8.18 -14.34 10.68
C ALA A 122 -7.85 -14.83 12.09
N LYS A 123 -8.85 -15.40 12.78
CA LYS A 123 -8.64 -16.03 14.07
C LYS A 123 -7.69 -17.22 13.90
N PRO A 124 -6.57 -17.29 14.64
CA PRO A 124 -5.66 -18.44 14.57
C PRO A 124 -6.37 -19.70 15.05
N ALA A 125 -6.25 -20.80 14.30
CA ALA A 125 -6.85 -22.09 14.68
C ALA A 125 -6.21 -22.71 15.93
N THR A 126 -4.97 -22.31 16.25
CA THR A 126 -4.20 -22.79 17.40
C THR A 126 -4.66 -22.17 18.73
N GLN A 127 -5.36 -21.02 18.70
CA GLN A 127 -5.75 -20.30 19.91
C GLN A 127 -7.25 -19.93 19.90
N SER A 128 -7.84 -19.86 21.08
CA SER A 128 -9.26 -19.51 21.25
C SER A 128 -9.50 -17.99 21.36
N GLY A 129 -8.46 -17.17 21.54
CA GLY A 129 -8.57 -15.70 21.65
C GLY A 129 -9.03 -15.02 20.36
N THR A 130 -9.64 -13.83 20.49
CA THR A 130 -10.18 -13.03 19.36
C THR A 130 -9.62 -11.61 19.26
N TRP A 131 -8.67 -11.23 20.12
CA TRP A 131 -8.15 -9.85 20.22
C TRP A 131 -7.63 -9.26 18.90
N HIS A 132 -6.87 -10.06 18.14
CA HIS A 132 -6.27 -9.62 16.86
C HIS A 132 -7.29 -9.41 15.74
N GLY A 133 -8.52 -9.92 15.88
CA GLY A 133 -9.54 -9.81 14.86
C GLY A 133 -10.29 -8.48 14.85
N HIS A 134 -10.05 -7.56 15.79
CA HIS A 134 -10.85 -6.34 15.92
C HIS A 134 -10.39 -5.17 15.03
N HIS A 135 -9.11 -5.12 14.67
CA HIS A 135 -8.53 -4.05 13.86
C HIS A 135 -8.47 -4.44 12.38
N TRP A 136 -8.65 -3.43 11.53
CA TRP A 136 -8.38 -3.54 10.11
C TRP A 136 -6.89 -3.38 9.88
N ARG A 137 -6.30 -4.27 9.10
CA ARG A 137 -4.88 -4.26 8.76
C ARG A 137 -4.71 -4.06 7.28
N MET A 138 -3.71 -3.26 6.94
CA MET A 138 -3.31 -2.98 5.57
C MET A 138 -1.87 -3.45 5.38
N ASP A 139 -1.69 -4.40 4.47
CA ASP A 139 -0.40 -4.99 4.12
C ASP A 139 -0.16 -4.87 2.61
N TRP A 140 1.11 -4.71 2.21
CA TRP A 140 1.49 -4.73 0.80
C TRP A 140 1.60 -6.16 0.28
N ASP A 141 1.31 -6.34 -1.01
CA ASP A 141 1.59 -7.58 -1.70
C ASP A 141 3.10 -7.83 -1.81
N ILE A 142 3.44 -9.11 -1.92
CA ILE A 142 4.81 -9.59 -1.96
C ILE A 142 5.43 -9.30 -3.33
N LEU A 143 6.66 -8.81 -3.33
CA LEU A 143 7.42 -8.61 -4.56
C LEU A 143 7.81 -9.95 -5.19
N GLN A 144 7.40 -10.18 -6.43
CA GLN A 144 7.68 -11.44 -7.15
C GLN A 144 9.18 -11.73 -7.26
N ARG A 145 9.99 -10.68 -7.46
CA ARG A 145 11.45 -10.74 -7.37
C ARG A 145 11.88 -9.89 -6.18
N GLY A 146 12.84 -10.34 -5.38
CA GLY A 146 13.39 -9.53 -4.29
C GLY A 146 12.63 -9.54 -2.96
N HIS A 147 11.57 -10.35 -2.79
CA HIS A 147 10.95 -10.50 -1.47
C HIS A 147 11.88 -11.18 -0.47
N ARG A 148 12.35 -12.39 -0.77
CA ARG A 148 13.28 -13.17 0.07
C ARG A 148 14.25 -13.92 -0.82
N TRP A 149 15.54 -13.90 -0.48
CA TRP A 149 16.55 -14.80 -1.04
C TRP A 149 17.56 -15.19 0.03
N GLU A 150 18.27 -16.28 -0.19
CA GLU A 150 19.32 -16.75 0.72
C GLU A 150 20.60 -15.93 0.53
N ASN A 151 21.17 -15.45 1.64
CA ASN A 151 22.48 -14.82 1.64
C ASN A 151 23.57 -15.87 1.39
N PRO A 152 24.37 -15.77 0.31
CA PRO A 152 25.37 -16.79 -0.05
C PRO A 152 26.47 -16.98 1.01
N LEU A 153 26.69 -16.01 1.90
CA LEU A 153 27.71 -16.11 2.95
C LEU A 153 27.21 -16.83 4.21
N MET A 154 26.07 -16.39 4.77
CA MET A 154 25.59 -16.83 6.10
C MET A 154 24.29 -17.67 6.05
N GLY A 155 23.64 -17.76 4.89
CA GLY A 155 22.34 -18.45 4.75
C GLY A 155 21.13 -17.67 5.30
N TRP A 156 21.30 -16.41 5.72
CA TRP A 156 20.20 -15.59 6.21
C TRP A 156 19.22 -15.20 5.09
N GLN A 157 17.97 -14.96 5.47
CA GLN A 157 16.92 -14.50 4.58
C GLN A 157 17.09 -12.98 4.30
N SER A 158 17.69 -12.65 3.18
CA SER A 158 17.85 -11.27 2.68
C SER A 158 16.60 -10.81 1.93
N SER A 159 16.36 -9.50 1.87
CA SER A 159 15.22 -8.89 1.18
C SER A 159 15.60 -7.53 0.57
N ALA A 160 14.98 -7.18 -0.55
CA ALA A 160 15.08 -5.86 -1.20
C ALA A 160 13.81 -5.02 -0.96
N ASP A 161 12.81 -5.62 -0.31
CA ASP A 161 11.51 -5.00 -0.14
C ASP A 161 11.45 -4.15 1.14
N CYS A 162 11.34 -2.83 0.97
CA CYS A 162 11.25 -1.89 2.08
C CYS A 162 9.94 -2.02 2.89
N MET A 163 8.86 -2.55 2.30
CA MET A 163 7.55 -2.61 2.95
C MET A 163 7.24 -3.95 3.61
N GLN A 164 8.10 -4.97 3.45
CA GLN A 164 7.83 -6.33 3.93
C GLN A 164 7.63 -6.46 5.45
N GLY A 165 8.17 -5.54 6.24
CA GLY A 165 8.01 -5.49 7.70
C GLY A 165 6.96 -4.47 8.19
N THR A 166 6.34 -3.73 7.27
CA THR A 166 5.46 -2.61 7.60
C THR A 166 4.00 -3.04 7.52
N HIS A 167 3.26 -2.74 8.59
CA HIS A 167 1.84 -3.06 8.70
C HIS A 167 1.11 -1.88 9.31
N LEU A 168 0.00 -1.47 8.69
CA LEU A 168 -0.81 -0.36 9.19
C LEU A 168 -2.11 -0.89 9.76
N ASN A 169 -2.46 -0.40 10.95
CA ASN A 169 -3.70 -0.77 11.64
C ASN A 169 -4.68 0.41 11.63
N PHE A 170 -5.92 0.12 11.29
CA PHE A 170 -7.03 1.06 11.19
C PHE A 170 -8.20 0.60 12.07
N LYS A 171 -9.03 1.55 12.47
CA LYS A 171 -10.24 1.29 13.26
C LYS A 171 -11.39 0.80 12.39
N SER A 172 -11.55 1.40 11.20
CA SER A 172 -12.62 1.09 10.26
C SER A 172 -12.07 0.65 8.90
N LYS A 173 -12.94 0.06 8.07
CA LYS A 173 -12.62 -0.34 6.69
C LYS A 173 -12.47 0.91 5.82
N GLU A 174 -13.34 1.88 6.06
CA GLU A 174 -13.46 3.13 5.33
C GLU A 174 -12.19 3.98 5.51
N ASP A 175 -11.66 4.06 6.74
CA ASP A 175 -10.41 4.79 7.01
C ASP A 175 -9.22 4.19 6.25
N ALA A 176 -9.15 2.86 6.17
CA ALA A 176 -8.10 2.16 5.44
C ALA A 176 -8.21 2.42 3.93
N ILE A 177 -9.43 2.40 3.38
CA ILE A 177 -9.70 2.68 1.97
C ILE A 177 -9.33 4.14 1.64
N LEU A 178 -9.78 5.10 2.46
CA LEU A 178 -9.47 6.51 2.28
C LEU A 178 -7.96 6.77 2.33
N PHE A 179 -7.25 6.09 3.23
CA PHE A 179 -5.79 6.18 3.29
C PHE A 179 -5.13 5.65 2.02
N ALA A 180 -5.53 4.47 1.54
CA ALA A 180 -5.01 3.87 0.32
C ALA A 180 -5.28 4.76 -0.91
N GLN A 181 -6.49 5.29 -1.05
CA GLN A 181 -6.87 6.21 -2.12
C GLN A 181 -6.06 7.51 -2.09
N LYS A 182 -5.86 8.09 -0.90
CA LYS A 182 -5.08 9.33 -0.74
C LYS A 182 -3.60 9.18 -1.13
N GLN A 183 -3.06 7.98 -0.95
CA GLN A 183 -1.68 7.63 -1.34
C GLN A 183 -1.57 7.10 -2.77
N GLY A 184 -2.70 6.86 -3.46
CA GLY A 184 -2.71 6.31 -4.81
C GLY A 184 -2.35 4.82 -4.89
N TYR A 185 -2.54 4.05 -3.81
CA TYR A 185 -2.28 2.61 -3.81
C TYR A 185 -3.45 1.83 -4.43
N GLU A 186 -3.15 0.89 -5.33
CA GLU A 186 -4.14 -0.12 -5.76
C GLU A 186 -4.48 -1.00 -4.55
N TYR A 187 -5.76 -1.21 -4.25
CA TYR A 187 -6.16 -1.96 -3.05
C TYR A 187 -7.18 -3.04 -3.36
N PHE A 188 -7.13 -4.12 -2.58
CA PHE A 188 -8.12 -5.19 -2.53
C PHE A 188 -8.64 -5.33 -1.10
N VAL A 189 -9.96 -5.28 -0.93
CA VAL A 189 -10.59 -5.46 0.38
C VAL A 189 -11.07 -6.89 0.55
N GLN A 190 -10.52 -7.56 1.56
CA GLN A 190 -10.96 -8.88 1.98
C GLN A 190 -11.90 -8.76 3.18
N GLU A 191 -13.17 -9.11 2.99
CA GLU A 191 -14.14 -9.07 4.07
C GLU A 191 -13.90 -10.18 5.11
N PRO A 192 -14.10 -9.88 6.41
CA PRO A 192 -13.91 -10.86 7.47
C PRO A 192 -14.90 -12.01 7.34
N ASN A 193 -14.41 -13.25 7.43
CA ASN A 193 -15.28 -14.41 7.56
C ASN A 193 -15.69 -14.59 9.03
N GLU A 194 -16.91 -14.19 9.36
CA GLU A 194 -17.43 -14.27 10.72
C GLU A 194 -18.03 -15.65 11.03
N ARG A 195 -17.77 -16.14 12.24
CA ARG A 195 -18.30 -17.43 12.67
C ARG A 195 -19.81 -17.32 12.88
N ARG A 196 -20.57 -18.20 12.21
CA ARG A 196 -22.00 -18.37 12.47
C ARG A 196 -22.26 -18.74 13.94
N PHE A 197 -23.08 -17.94 14.62
CA PHE A 197 -23.59 -18.28 15.95
C PHE A 197 -24.59 -19.43 15.84
N VAL A 198 -24.35 -20.51 16.58
CA VAL A 198 -25.23 -21.68 16.63
C VAL A 198 -25.59 -21.93 18.09
N PRO A 199 -26.88 -22.01 18.45
CA PRO A 199 -27.29 -22.35 19.81
C PRO A 199 -26.72 -23.71 20.24
N LYS A 200 -26.01 -23.74 21.36
CA LYS A 200 -25.44 -24.96 21.93
C LYS A 200 -26.05 -25.20 23.31
N ALA A 201 -26.85 -26.25 23.43
CA ALA A 201 -27.41 -26.69 24.71
C ALA A 201 -26.76 -28.01 25.15
N TYR A 202 -26.27 -28.08 26.39
CA TYR A 202 -25.63 -29.28 26.93
C TYR A 202 -26.61 -30.48 27.01
N ALA A 203 -27.89 -30.21 27.22
CA ALA A 203 -28.95 -31.23 27.23
C ALA A 203 -29.05 -32.01 25.90
N ASN A 204 -28.65 -31.41 24.78
CA ASN A 204 -28.64 -32.08 23.47
C ASN A 204 -27.70 -33.29 23.41
N ASN A 205 -26.75 -33.38 24.34
CA ASN A 205 -25.88 -34.53 24.46
C ASN A 205 -26.64 -35.80 24.91
N PHE A 206 -27.80 -35.66 25.59
CA PHE A 206 -28.52 -36.78 26.23
C PHE A 206 -29.97 -36.95 25.74
N VAL A 207 -30.30 -36.40 24.57
CA VAL A 207 -31.65 -36.57 23.98
C VAL A 207 -31.90 -38.04 23.67
N HIS A 208 -33.08 -38.52 24.07
CA HIS A 208 -33.53 -39.88 23.76
C HIS A 208 -33.78 -40.04 22.26
N GLU A 209 -33.08 -40.99 21.63
CA GLU A 209 -33.33 -41.38 20.24
C GLU A 209 -34.16 -42.67 20.23
N PRO A 210 -35.39 -42.66 19.70
CA PRO A 210 -36.25 -43.85 19.67
C PRO A 210 -35.79 -44.90 18.64
N LYS A 211 -34.80 -44.58 17.81
CA LYS A 211 -34.23 -45.45 16.78
C LYS A 211 -32.85 -45.94 17.21
N LYS A 212 -32.27 -46.86 16.44
CA LYS A 212 -30.87 -47.27 16.62
C LYS A 212 -29.95 -46.05 16.60
N LEU A 213 -29.16 -45.88 17.66
CA LEU A 213 -28.21 -44.77 17.82
C LEU A 213 -27.23 -44.69 16.64
N LYS A 214 -27.01 -43.49 16.10
CA LYS A 214 -26.07 -43.26 14.99
C LYS A 214 -24.61 -43.37 15.41
N HIS A 215 -24.28 -42.85 16.60
CA HIS A 215 -22.96 -42.88 17.19
C HIS A 215 -23.09 -42.85 18.72
N ILE A 216 -22.12 -43.44 19.41
CA ILE A 216 -22.02 -43.34 20.87
C ILE A 216 -21.33 -42.02 21.20
N LYS A 217 -22.02 -41.12 21.89
CA LYS A 217 -21.48 -39.81 22.28
C LYS A 217 -20.51 -39.98 23.45
N THR A 218 -19.22 -39.72 23.22
CA THR A 218 -18.20 -39.61 24.28
C THR A 218 -18.08 -38.16 24.78
N LYS A 219 -17.40 -37.97 25.91
CA LYS A 219 -17.10 -36.64 26.46
C LYS A 219 -15.82 -36.08 25.88
#